data_AF-A0A1S1HAK2-F1
#
_entry.id   AF-A0A1S1HAK2-F1
#
_cell.length_a   1.000
_cell.length_b   1.000
_cell.length_c   1.000
_cell.angle_alpha   90.00
_cell.angle_beta   90.00
_cell.angle_gamma   90.00
#
_symmetry.space_group_name_H-M   'P 1'
#
loop_
_entity.id
_entity.type
_entity.pdbx_description
1 polymer ?
#
loop_
_entity_poly.entity_id
_entity_poly.type
_entity_poly.pdbx_seq_one_letter_code
_entity_poly.pdbx_strand_id
1 'polypeptide(L)' 'MIDETPKAYKPIEAVMAAQADLVEIVHTLKQVVCVKG' A
#
# COMPACT_ATOMS: atom_id res chain seq x y z
N MET A 1 -5.64 20.18 -5.97
CA MET A 1 -5.71 18.75 -6.27
C MET A 1 -4.44 18.12 -5.74
N ILE A 2 -4.53 17.18 -4.80
CA ILE A 2 -3.36 16.47 -4.25
C ILE A 2 -3.08 15.25 -5.14
N ASP A 3 -1.80 14.96 -5.39
CA ASP A 3 -1.36 13.78 -6.13
C ASP A 3 -1.41 12.56 -5.20
N GLU A 4 -2.35 11.67 -5.48
CA GLU A 4 -2.51 10.39 -4.79
C GLU A 4 -2.20 9.21 -5.73
N THR A 5 -1.46 9.46 -6.82
CA THR A 5 -1.00 8.34 -7.65
C THR A 5 -0.07 7.45 -6.82
N PRO A 6 0.05 6.14 -7.14
CA PRO A 6 0.87 5.22 -6.35
C PRO A 6 2.31 5.70 -6.12
N LYS A 7 2.86 6.49 -7.06
CA LYS A 7 4.22 7.04 -6.99
C LYS A 7 4.39 8.15 -5.93
N ALA A 8 3.30 8.76 -5.48
CA ALA A 8 3.32 9.76 -4.41
C ALA A 8 3.57 9.13 -3.02
N TYR A 9 3.42 7.80 -2.89
CA TYR A 9 3.62 7.06 -1.65
C TYR A 9 4.86 6.16 -1.70
N LYS A 10 5.28 5.68 -0.52
CA LYS A 10 6.32 4.67 -0.41
C LYS A 10 5.84 3.34 -1.02
N PRO A 11 6.74 2.52 -1.58
CA PRO A 11 6.41 1.14 -1.93
C PRO A 11 5.85 0.40 -0.73
N ILE A 12 4.73 -0.29 -0.89
CA ILE A 12 4.07 -1.00 0.21
C ILE A 12 4.97 -2.12 0.76
N GLU A 13 5.76 -2.74 -0.10
CA GLU A 13 6.71 -3.79 0.24
C GLU A 13 7.76 -3.30 1.24
N ALA A 14 8.25 -2.05 1.06
CA ALA A 14 9.22 -1.46 1.97
C ALA A 14 8.62 -1.18 3.35
N VAL A 15 7.34 -0.77 3.40
CA VAL A 15 6.63 -0.52 4.66
C VAL A 15 6.38 -1.84 5.40
N MET A 16 5.93 -2.88 4.70
CA MET A 16 5.66 -4.19 5.31
C MET A 16 6.94 -4.85 5.82
N ALA A 17 8.05 -4.75 5.07
CA ALA A 17 9.35 -5.29 5.51
C ALA A 17 9.86 -4.61 6.79
N ALA A 18 9.64 -3.30 6.94
CA ALA A 18 10.09 -2.55 8.12
C ALA A 18 9.34 -2.91 9.41
N GLN A 19 8.18 -3.57 9.31
CA GLN A 19 7.36 -3.96 10.46
C GLN A 19 7.16 -5.48 10.57
N ALA A 20 7.94 -6.29 9.84
CA ALA A 20 7.77 -7.73 9.75
C ALA A 20 7.75 -8.45 11.12
N ASP A 21 8.48 -7.92 12.11
CA ASP A 21 8.53 -8.50 13.47
C ASP A 21 7.32 -8.12 14.35
N LEU A 22 6.50 -7.17 13.91
CA LEU A 22 5.40 -6.59 14.68
C LEU A 22 4.02 -6.96 14.12
N VAL A 23 3.94 -7.43 12.88
CA VAL A 23 2.67 -7.70 12.19
C VAL A 23 2.72 -9.01 11.43
N GLU A 24 1.56 -9.65 11.29
CA GLU A 24 1.37 -10.84 10.46
C GLU A 24 0.53 -10.50 9.22
N ILE A 25 0.95 -10.97 8.04
CA ILE A 25 0.17 -10.81 6.82
C ILE A 25 -0.88 -11.91 6.77
N VAL A 26 -2.14 -11.54 7.04
CA VAL A 26 -3.25 -12.49 6.95
C VAL A 26 -3.67 -12.70 5.49
N HIS A 27 -3.76 -11.61 4.71
CA HIS A 27 -4.14 -11.63 3.29
C HIS A 27 -3.49 -10.47 2.54
N THR A 28 -3.26 -10.62 1.23
CA THR A 28 -2.81 -9.54 0.34
C THR A 28 -3.85 -9.30 -0.74
N LEU A 29 -4.26 -8.05 -0.93
CA LEU A 29 -5.26 -7.65 -1.92
C LEU A 29 -4.62 -6.92 -3.08
N LYS A 30 -5.06 -7.24 -4.30
CA LYS A 30 -4.65 -6.54 -5.52
C LYS A 30 -5.76 -5.61 -5.97
N GLN A 31 -5.46 -4.32 -6.06
CA GLN A 31 -6.40 -3.35 -6.60
C GLN A 31 -6.61 -3.59 -8.10
N VAL A 32 -7.88 -3.64 -8.54
CA VAL A 32 -8.27 -3.80 -9.95
C VAL A 32 -8.80 -2.49 -10.52
N VAL A 33 -9.55 -1.72 -9.74
CA VAL A 33 -10.10 -0.41 -10.12
C VAL A 33 -10.05 0.54 -8.93
N CYS A 34 -9.83 1.82 -9.20
CA CYS A 34 -9.91 2.90 -8.21
C CYS A 34 -10.91 3.92 -8.72
N VAL A 35 -12.02 4.10 -8.01
CA VAL A 35 -13.03 5.12 -8.31
C VAL A 35 -12.86 6.24 -7.29
N LYS A 36 -12.66 7.46 -7.77
CA LYS A 36 -12.56 8.68 -6.95
C LYS A 36 -13.83 9.51 -7.12
N GLY A 37 -14.32 10.09 -6.03
CA GLY A 37 -15.43 11.05 -6.01
C GLY A 37 -14.96 12.49 -6.07
#